data_AF-A0A8K0E6K7-F1
#
_entry.id   AF-A0A8K0E6K7-F1
#
_cell.length_a   1.000
_cell.length_b   1.000
_cell.length_c   1.000
_cell.angle_alpha   90.00
_cell.angle_beta   90.00
_cell.angle_gamma   90.00
#
_symmetry.space_group_name_H-M   'P 1'
#
loop_
_entity.id
_entity.type
_entity.pdbx_description
1 polymer ?
#
loop_
_entity_poly.entity_id
_entity_poly.type
_entity_poly.pdbx_seq_one_letter_code
_entity_poly.pdbx_strand_id
1 'polypeptide(L)' 'MAQWCGPCKGIAPEVEKMEKEFDDVIFIKIDVDVNKETAEECEISCMPTFQFFKNSQKVAEFSGANKDKLRDLTNKHK' A
#
# COMPACT_ATOMS: atom_id res chain seq x y z
N MET A 1 -5.93 1.25 -4.01
CA MET A 1 -6.06 2.72 -4.19
C MET A 1 -7.07 3.03 -5.28
N ALA A 2 -7.49 4.28 -5.44
CA ALA A 2 -8.48 4.69 -6.45
C ALA A 2 -8.11 6.04 -7.09
N GLN A 3 -8.50 6.26 -8.35
CA GLN A 3 -8.17 7.50 -9.09
C GLN A 3 -8.87 8.75 -8.55
N TRP A 4 -10.04 8.59 -7.93
CA TRP A 4 -10.83 9.67 -7.34
C TRP A 4 -10.44 9.97 -5.88
N CYS A 5 -9.61 9.14 -5.27
CA CYS A 5 -9.18 9.28 -3.88
C CYS A 5 -8.07 10.34 -3.75
N GLY A 6 -8.42 11.51 -3.22
CA GLY A 6 -7.47 12.60 -2.94
C GLY A 6 -6.27 12.18 -2.08
N PRO A 7 -6.47 11.53 -0.92
CA PRO A 7 -5.37 11.03 -0.09
C PRO A 7 -4.44 10.05 -0.81
N CYS A 8 -4.99 9.23 -1.72
CA CYS A 8 -4.22 8.29 -2.53
C CYS A 8 -3.25 9.01 -3.48
N LYS A 9 -3.70 10.12 -4.10
CA LYS A 9 -2.83 10.97 -4.92
C LYS A 9 -1.72 11.63 -4.10
N GLY A 10 -2.03 12.04 -2.87
CA GLY A 10 -1.06 12.70 -1.98
C GLY A 10 0.09 11.81 -1.53
N ILE A 11 -0.16 10.51 -1.31
CA ILE A 11 0.88 9.56 -0.88
C ILE A 11 1.63 8.90 -2.04
N ALA A 12 1.08 8.90 -3.26
CA ALA A 12 1.69 8.25 -4.42
C ALA A 12 3.17 8.63 -4.67
N PRO A 13 3.58 9.92 -4.62
CA PRO A 13 4.98 10.29 -4.82
C PRO A 13 5.93 9.71 -3.76
N GLU A 14 5.45 9.49 -2.53
CA GLU A 14 6.26 8.86 -1.48
C GLU A 14 6.44 7.37 -1.76
N VAL A 15 5.38 6.69 -2.21
CA VAL A 15 5.45 5.27 -2.59
C VAL A 15 6.44 5.08 -3.74
N GLU A 16 6.36 5.90 -4.79
CA GLU A 16 7.29 5.86 -5.93
C GLU A 16 8.75 6.15 -5.52
N LYS A 17 8.96 6.99 -4.51
CA LYS A 17 10.29 7.25 -3.95
C LYS A 17 10.80 6.03 -3.19
N MET A 18 9.97 5.44 -2.34
CA MET A 18 10.31 4.24 -1.57
C MET A 18 10.60 3.05 -2.48
N GLU A 19 9.83 2.86 -3.54
CA GLU A 19 10.05 1.81 -4.55
C GLU A 19 11.45 1.89 -5.18
N LYS A 20 12.01 3.10 -5.33
CA LYS A 20 13.38 3.30 -5.83
C LYS A 20 14.45 3.20 -4.74
N GLU A 21 14.07 3.25 -3.48
CA GLU A 21 14.97 3.25 -2.32
C GLU A 21 15.15 1.84 -1.73
N PHE A 22 14.11 1.01 -1.82
CA PHE A 22 14.10 -0.35 -1.27
C PHE A 22 14.18 -1.39 -2.40
N ASP A 23 15.40 -1.82 -2.74
CA ASP A 23 15.62 -2.87 -3.74
C ASP A 23 15.16 -4.27 -3.27
N ASP A 24 14.98 -4.45 -1.96
CA ASP A 24 14.56 -5.70 -1.31
C ASP A 24 13.04 -5.80 -1.06
N VAL A 25 12.27 -4.78 -1.46
CA VAL A 25 10.82 -4.72 -1.24
C VAL A 25 10.09 -4.48 -2.57
N ILE A 26 9.08 -5.31 -2.84
CA ILE A 26 8.22 -5.15 -4.02
C ILE A 26 7.00 -4.30 -3.65
N PHE A 27 6.82 -3.18 -4.34
CA PHE A 27 5.64 -2.33 -4.19
C PHE A 27 4.62 -2.67 -5.29
N ILE A 28 3.39 -3.01 -4.89
CA ILE A 28 2.30 -3.33 -5.80
C ILE A 28 1.17 -2.35 -5.59
N LYS A 29 0.77 -1.69 -6.68
CA LYS A 29 -0.36 -0.77 -6.70
C LYS A 29 -1.58 -1.46 -7.33
N ILE A 30 -2.62 -1.62 -6.54
CA ILE A 30 -3.90 -2.18 -6.99
C ILE A 30 -4.92 -1.04 -7.07
N ASP A 31 -5.53 -0.86 -8.24
CA ASP A 31 -6.70 0.01 -8.41
C ASP A 31 -7.97 -0.78 -8.07
N VAL A 32 -8.72 -0.32 -7.06
CA VAL A 32 -9.92 -1.01 -6.56
C VAL A 32 -11.10 -0.94 -7.54
N ASP A 33 -11.12 0.07 -8.44
CA ASP A 33 -12.17 0.19 -9.44
C ASP A 33 -11.97 -0.84 -10.57
N VAL A 34 -10.71 -1.21 -10.83
CA VAL A 34 -10.30 -2.16 -11.87
C VAL A 34 -10.26 -3.60 -11.33
N ASN A 35 -9.71 -3.81 -10.14
CA ASN A 35 -9.52 -5.13 -9.54
C ASN A 35 -10.41 -5.30 -8.31
N LYS A 36 -11.72 -5.37 -8.54
CA LYS A 36 -12.74 -5.45 -7.48
C LYS A 36 -12.62 -6.74 -6.67
N GLU A 37 -12.42 -7.88 -7.35
CA GLU A 37 -12.25 -9.19 -6.70
C GLU A 37 -11.09 -9.18 -5.70
N THR A 38 -9.91 -8.69 -6.12
CA THR A 38 -8.76 -8.58 -5.21
C THR A 38 -9.01 -7.60 -4.06
N ALA A 39 -9.74 -6.51 -4.32
CA ALA A 39 -10.11 -5.56 -3.25
C ALA A 39 -11.05 -6.20 -2.22
N GLU A 40 -11.98 -7.05 -2.66
CA GLU A 40 -12.87 -7.82 -1.80
C GLU A 40 -12.12 -8.91 -1.03
N GLU A 41 -11.28 -9.71 -1.69
CA GLU A 41 -10.45 -10.75 -1.06
C GLU A 41 -9.49 -10.18 -0.02
N CYS A 42 -8.96 -8.98 -0.27
CA CYS A 42 -8.09 -8.28 0.66
C CYS A 42 -8.86 -7.40 1.68
N GLU A 43 -10.19 -7.48 1.71
CA GLU A 43 -11.07 -6.77 2.65
C GLU A 43 -10.87 -5.24 2.66
N ILE A 44 -10.62 -4.65 1.50
CA ILE A 44 -10.32 -3.22 1.36
C ILE A 44 -11.61 -2.39 1.48
N SER A 45 -11.77 -1.73 2.63
CA SER A 45 -12.91 -0.83 2.93
C SER A 45 -12.56 0.67 2.84
N CYS A 46 -11.28 1.00 3.01
CA CYS A 46 -10.78 2.38 3.06
C CYS A 46 -9.62 2.57 2.09
N MET A 47 -9.51 3.76 1.50
CA MET A 47 -8.43 4.09 0.57
C MET A 47 -7.65 5.34 1.05
N PRO A 48 -6.30 5.33 0.95
CA PRO A 48 -5.46 4.17 0.64
C PRO A 48 -5.41 3.19 1.82
N THR A 49 -5.26 1.90 1.52
CA THR A 49 -4.90 0.85 2.49
C THR A 49 -3.63 0.20 1.99
N PHE A 50 -2.69 -0.02 2.91
CA PHE A 50 -1.42 -0.67 2.68
C PHE A 50 -1.41 -1.97 3.45
N GLN A 51 -1.15 -3.06 2.74
CA GLN A 51 -0.97 -4.40 3.31
C GLN A 51 0.44 -4.87 3.01
N PHE A 52 1.09 -5.45 4.02
CA PHE A 52 2.45 -5.95 3.94
C PHE A 52 2.40 -7.46 3.96
N PHE A 53 3.05 -8.07 2.97
CA PHE A 53 3.12 -9.52 2.83
C PHE A 53 4.58 -9.97 2.89
N LYS A 54 4.85 -11.01 3.69
CA LYS A 54 6.15 -11.67 3.77
C LYS A 54 5.93 -13.18 3.84
N ASN A 55 6.63 -13.95 3.00
CA ASN A 55 6.43 -15.40 2.88
C ASN A 55 4.96 -15.79 2.65
N SER A 56 4.28 -15.05 1.77
CA SER A 56 2.85 -15.24 1.44
C SER A 56 1.88 -15.06 2.62
N GLN A 57 2.30 -14.44 3.72
CA GLN A 57 1.44 -14.12 4.87
C GLN A 57 1.34 -12.61 5.06
N LYS A 58 0.13 -12.12 5.40
CA LYS A 58 -0.10 -10.72 5.77
C LYS A 58 0.52 -10.46 7.15
N VAL A 59 1.56 -9.64 7.21
CA VAL A 59 2.31 -9.36 8.45
C VAL A 59 1.91 -8.04 9.11
N ALA A 60 1.39 -7.10 8.33
CA ALA A 60 0.89 -5.82 8.82
C ALA A 60 -0.10 -5.21 7.83
N GLU A 61 -0.97 -4.34 8.32
CA GLU A 61 -1.80 -3.48 7.48
C GLU A 61 -2.12 -2.17 8.18
N PHE A 62 -2.40 -1.14 7.39
CA PHE A 62 -3.03 0.08 7.88
C PHE A 62 -3.72 0.84 6.75
N SER A 63 -4.71 1.66 7.12
CA SER A 63 -5.39 2.57 6.21
C SER A 63 -5.01 4.02 6.48
N GLY A 64 -5.06 4.85 5.43
CA GLY A 64 -4.78 6.28 5.46
C GLY A 64 -3.44 6.65 4.83
N ALA A 65 -3.36 7.90 4.36
CA ALA A 65 -2.17 8.46 3.73
C ALA A 65 -1.14 8.94 4.77
N ASN A 66 -0.57 8.02 5.54
CA ASN A 66 0.46 8.31 6.55
C ASN A 66 1.84 7.84 6.07
N LYS A 67 2.71 8.79 5.74
CA LYS A 67 4.05 8.54 5.18
C LYS A 67 5.01 7.92 6.19
N ASP A 68 5.01 8.44 7.42
CA ASP A 68 5.92 7.97 8.48
C ASP A 68 5.60 6.51 8.82
N LYS A 69 4.31 6.21 9.03
CA LYS A 69 3.85 4.84 9.31
C LYS A 69 4.14 3.88 8.15
N LEU A 70 4.02 4.34 6.90
CA LEU A 70 4.39 3.55 5.73
C LEU A 70 5.87 3.17 5.77
N ARG A 71 6.76 4.15 5.96
CA ARG A 71 8.22 3.92 6.02
C ARG A 71 8.63 3.06 7.21
N ASP A 72 8.04 3.29 8.37
CA ASP A 72 8.35 2.52 9.58
C ASP A 72 7.99 1.04 9.41
N LEU A 73 6.81 0.75 8.86
CA LEU A 73 6.39 -0.62 8.60
C LEU A 73 7.19 -1.28 7.48
N THR A 74 7.52 -0.57 6.41
CA THR A 74 8.42 -1.09 5.36
C THR A 74 9.78 -1.46 5.95
N ASN A 75 10.40 -0.60 6.75
CA ASN A 75 11.69 -0.89 7.38
C ASN A 75 11.64 -2.05 8.37
N LYS A 76 10.52 -2.19 9.09
CA LYS A 76 10.32 -3.28 10.06
C LYS A 76 10.12 -4.65 9.39
N HIS A 77 9.55 -4.68 8.19
CA HIS A 77 9.11 -5.91 7.54
C HIS A 77 9.84 -6.26 6.24
N LYS A 78 10.78 -5.45 5.75
CA LYS A 78 11.69 -5.85 4.66
C LYS A 78 12.41 -7.15 4.98
#